data_AF-A0A6A7G7U0-F1
#
_entry.id   AF-A0A6A7G7U0-F1
#
_cell.length_a   1.000
_cell.length_b   1.000
_cell.length_c   1.000
_cell.angle_alpha   90.00
_cell.angle_beta   90.00
_cell.angle_gamma   90.00
#
_symmetry.space_group_name_H-M   'P 1'
#
loop_
_entity.id
_entity.type
_entity.pdbx_description
1 polymer ?
#
loop_
_entity_poly.entity_id
_entity_poly.type
_entity_poly.pdbx_seq_one_letter_code
_entity_poly.pdbx_strand_id
1 'polypeptide(L)'
;MTSAPKQTVTPFLVEAESESGVDYGILMRDFGTQPITDELVARFEKVTGHRAHPLLRRGLYFSHRDLEKVLDCHEKGVPIYLYTGRGPSSDTMHVGHMIPFIFTCYLQKVFNCPLVIQLTDDEKFFWKALELKQARMLARENAKDIIAFGFDITKTFIFQDTEYIKEMYLNICEIQKRVTFSSVKSIFGFTDSTSCGRIAFPAIQAAPSFSSSFVKLLGDKQRYCLIPCAIDQDPYFRMTRDVAPRMNELKPALIHCKFVSGLQGASSKMSSSIPNSAIFLDDTPKKIKAKINGSKSGGGETRELHRQHGATIENDVAYEYLTFFMEDDDELKRIHDEYKAGRLESGEVKKILIDILTPIVQNIQQNRSVVTDEMVDAFMAIRKLDAS
;
A
#
# COMPACT_ATOMS: atom_id res chain seq x y z
N MET A 1 -19.48 6.93 30.31
CA MET A 1 -19.02 7.00 28.91
C MET A 1 -17.55 6.69 28.90
N THR A 2 -17.15 5.46 28.64
CA THR A 2 -15.76 5.09 28.44
C THR A 2 -15.28 5.79 27.17
N SER A 3 -14.27 6.64 27.26
CA SER A 3 -13.64 7.28 26.10
C SER A 3 -13.19 6.18 25.14
N ALA A 4 -13.48 6.31 23.85
CA ALA A 4 -12.93 5.42 22.84
C ALA A 4 -11.39 5.41 22.96
N PRO A 5 -10.72 4.25 22.86
CA PRO A 5 -9.26 4.17 22.94
C PRO A 5 -8.64 5.10 21.91
N LYS A 6 -7.59 5.84 22.31
CA LYS A 6 -6.95 6.78 21.39
C LYS A 6 -6.16 6.01 20.34
N GLN A 7 -6.21 6.52 19.10
CA GLN A 7 -5.36 6.07 18.02
C GLN A 7 -4.83 7.27 17.24
N THR A 8 -3.57 7.18 16.82
CA THR A 8 -2.88 8.20 16.02
C THR A 8 -2.48 7.54 14.71
N VAL A 9 -3.07 7.99 13.60
CA VAL A 9 -2.74 7.51 12.25
C VAL A 9 -2.32 8.71 11.41
N THR A 10 -1.05 8.73 11.04
CA THR A 10 -0.42 9.72 10.17
C THR A 10 0.52 9.01 9.19
N PRO A 11 1.01 9.67 8.13
CA PRO A 11 1.98 9.06 7.23
C PRO A 11 3.29 8.62 7.91
N PHE A 12 3.57 9.14 9.12
CA PHE A 12 4.83 8.90 9.84
C PHE A 12 4.66 7.99 11.06
N LEU A 13 3.46 7.91 11.61
CA LEU A 13 3.18 7.24 12.88
C LEU A 13 1.80 6.59 12.86
N VAL A 14 1.75 5.31 13.24
CA VAL A 14 0.52 4.53 13.45
C VAL A 14 0.62 3.92 14.84
N GLU A 15 -0.20 4.41 15.78
CA GLU A 15 -0.28 3.93 17.16
C GLU A 15 -1.74 3.74 17.55
N ALA A 16 -2.05 2.64 18.23
CA ALA A 16 -3.36 2.36 18.80
C ALA A 16 -3.18 1.86 20.23
N GLU A 17 -3.97 2.41 21.17
CA GLU A 17 -3.98 1.95 22.57
C GLU A 17 -4.65 0.57 22.73
N SER A 18 -5.43 0.13 21.75
CA SER A 18 -6.13 -1.16 21.78
C SER A 18 -5.20 -2.33 21.41
N GLU A 19 -5.31 -3.44 22.15
CA GLU A 19 -4.63 -4.70 21.80
C GLU A 19 -5.10 -5.29 20.47
N SER A 20 -6.32 -4.95 20.04
CA SER A 20 -6.90 -5.34 18.74
C SER A 20 -6.40 -4.49 17.57
N GLY A 21 -5.49 -3.55 17.80
CA GLY A 21 -4.94 -2.65 16.79
C GLY A 21 -5.86 -1.47 16.44
N VAL A 22 -5.73 -0.97 15.21
CA VAL A 22 -6.44 0.22 14.72
C VAL A 22 -7.93 -0.06 14.51
N ASP A 23 -8.79 0.79 15.07
CA ASP A 23 -10.22 0.81 14.76
C ASP A 23 -10.43 1.56 13.43
N TYR A 24 -10.59 0.77 12.38
CA TYR A 24 -10.80 1.28 11.02
C TYR A 24 -12.15 1.98 10.84
N GLY A 25 -13.17 1.68 11.65
CA GLY A 25 -14.47 2.37 11.60
C GLY A 25 -14.38 3.80 12.12
N ILE A 26 -13.69 3.98 13.26
CA ILE A 26 -13.34 5.30 13.79
C ILE A 26 -12.48 6.05 12.77
N LEU A 27 -11.47 5.39 12.21
CA LEU A 27 -10.54 6.01 11.27
C LEU A 27 -11.24 6.54 10.01
N MET A 28 -12.18 5.78 9.45
CA MET A 28 -12.96 6.24 8.29
C MET A 28 -13.81 7.47 8.60
N ARG A 29 -14.45 7.49 9.77
CA ARG A 29 -15.27 8.63 10.19
C ARG A 29 -14.40 9.88 10.35
N ASP A 30 -13.24 9.74 11.00
CA ASP A 30 -12.34 10.85 11.30
C ASP A 30 -11.69 11.39 10.00
N PHE A 31 -11.37 10.50 9.06
CA PHE A 31 -10.79 10.88 7.77
C PHE A 31 -11.88 11.29 6.75
N GLY A 32 -13.14 10.94 6.99
CA GLY A 32 -14.27 11.20 6.10
C GLY A 32 -14.19 10.40 4.80
N THR A 33 -13.78 9.14 4.85
CA THR A 33 -13.77 8.19 3.72
C THR A 33 -15.05 7.36 3.68
N GLN A 34 -15.35 6.74 2.54
CA GLN A 34 -16.54 5.90 2.35
C GLN A 34 -16.19 4.41 2.47
N PRO A 35 -17.06 3.56 3.05
CA PRO A 35 -16.85 2.12 3.09
C PRO A 35 -16.90 1.51 1.69
N ILE A 36 -16.07 0.49 1.45
CA ILE A 36 -16.30 -0.42 0.33
C ILE A 36 -17.34 -1.44 0.79
N THR A 37 -18.56 -1.35 0.25
CA THR A 37 -19.64 -2.26 0.59
C THR A 37 -19.68 -3.47 -0.34
N ASP A 38 -20.41 -4.53 0.06
CA ASP A 38 -20.61 -5.70 -0.78
C ASP A 38 -21.27 -5.35 -2.13
N GLU A 39 -22.16 -4.34 -2.16
CA GLU A 39 -22.76 -3.84 -3.40
C GLU A 39 -21.72 -3.18 -4.31
N LEU A 40 -20.77 -2.44 -3.73
CA LEU A 40 -19.68 -1.82 -4.50
C LEU A 40 -18.71 -2.89 -5.02
N VAL A 41 -18.43 -3.94 -4.26
CA VAL A 41 -17.64 -5.10 -4.71
C VAL A 41 -18.37 -5.82 -5.85
N ALA A 42 -19.67 -6.11 -5.71
CA ALA A 42 -20.47 -6.72 -6.77
C ALA A 42 -20.51 -5.85 -8.04
N ARG A 43 -20.60 -4.52 -7.88
CA ARG A 43 -20.48 -3.59 -9.00
C ARG A 43 -19.11 -3.64 -9.64
N PHE A 44 -18.03 -3.66 -8.85
CA PHE A 44 -16.67 -3.80 -9.37
C PHE A 44 -16.55 -5.04 -10.25
N GLU A 45 -17.04 -6.20 -9.79
CA GLU A 45 -16.99 -7.44 -10.56
C GLU A 45 -17.79 -7.35 -11.86
N LYS A 46 -19.01 -6.81 -11.79
CA LYS A 46 -19.88 -6.62 -12.95
C LYS A 46 -19.25 -5.71 -14.01
N VAL A 47 -18.70 -4.57 -13.57
CA VAL A 47 -18.14 -3.52 -14.45
C VAL A 47 -16.86 -4.00 -15.12
N THR A 48 -16.02 -4.70 -14.36
CA THR A 48 -14.71 -5.12 -14.86
C THR A 48 -14.72 -6.49 -15.53
N GLY A 49 -15.78 -7.29 -15.33
CA GLY A 49 -15.86 -8.67 -15.81
C GLY A 49 -14.90 -9.63 -15.10
N HIS A 50 -14.28 -9.21 -14.00
CA HIS A 50 -13.30 -9.99 -13.23
C HIS A 50 -13.82 -10.24 -11.81
N ARG A 51 -13.53 -11.42 -11.26
CA ARG A 51 -13.77 -11.70 -9.84
C ARG A 51 -12.91 -10.75 -8.99
N ALA A 52 -13.51 -10.16 -7.96
CA ALA A 52 -12.84 -9.22 -7.09
C ALA A 52 -11.68 -9.89 -6.35
N HIS A 53 -10.57 -9.17 -6.23
CA HIS A 53 -9.40 -9.65 -5.48
C HIS A 53 -9.78 -10.05 -4.05
N PRO A 54 -9.18 -11.10 -3.45
CA PRO A 54 -9.46 -11.47 -2.06
C PRO A 54 -9.34 -10.30 -1.08
N LEU A 55 -8.37 -9.40 -1.28
CA LEU A 55 -8.21 -8.19 -0.47
C LEU A 55 -9.43 -7.25 -0.50
N LEU A 56 -10.23 -7.22 -1.57
CA LEU A 56 -11.52 -6.50 -1.60
C LEU A 56 -12.62 -7.30 -0.91
N ARG A 57 -12.77 -8.58 -1.30
CA ARG A 57 -13.85 -9.47 -0.82
C ARG A 57 -13.78 -9.71 0.69
N ARG A 58 -12.59 -9.60 1.28
CA ARG A 58 -12.34 -9.75 2.73
C ARG A 58 -12.30 -8.42 3.49
N GLY A 59 -12.61 -7.30 2.84
CA GLY A 59 -12.59 -5.97 3.47
C GLY A 59 -11.21 -5.58 4.01
N LEU A 60 -10.13 -5.99 3.32
CA LEU A 60 -8.76 -5.56 3.62
C LEU A 60 -8.45 -4.25 2.91
N TYR A 61 -8.91 -4.09 1.67
CA TYR A 61 -9.25 -2.79 1.11
C TYR A 61 -10.67 -2.45 1.53
N PHE A 62 -10.80 -1.50 2.44
CA PHE A 62 -12.02 -1.33 3.25
C PHE A 62 -12.69 0.03 3.07
N SER A 63 -11.95 1.04 2.60
CA SER A 63 -12.50 2.35 2.34
C SER A 63 -12.00 2.94 1.03
N HIS A 64 -12.74 3.91 0.49
CA HIS A 64 -12.42 4.56 -0.77
C HIS A 64 -12.83 6.04 -0.77
N ARG A 65 -12.44 6.73 -1.85
CA ARG A 65 -13.00 8.02 -2.27
C ARG A 65 -13.24 7.99 -3.77
N ASP A 66 -14.47 8.26 -4.21
CA ASP A 66 -14.83 8.35 -5.63
C ASP A 66 -14.48 7.09 -6.46
N LEU A 67 -14.48 5.89 -5.86
CA LEU A 67 -14.23 4.64 -6.60
C LEU A 67 -15.35 4.38 -7.61
N GLU A 68 -16.58 4.78 -7.27
CA GLU A 68 -17.73 4.72 -8.16
C GLU A 68 -17.51 5.51 -9.44
N LYS A 69 -16.79 6.64 -9.38
CA LYS A 69 -16.47 7.45 -10.56
C LYS A 69 -15.44 6.76 -11.45
N VAL A 70 -14.51 6.01 -10.87
CA VAL A 70 -13.56 5.20 -11.65
C VAL A 70 -14.31 4.09 -12.38
N LEU A 71 -15.27 3.44 -11.72
CA LEU A 71 -16.15 2.46 -12.35
C LEU A 71 -17.01 3.10 -13.45
N ASP A 72 -17.60 4.27 -13.22
CA ASP A 72 -18.35 5.02 -14.24
C ASP A 72 -17.47 5.32 -15.47
N CYS A 73 -16.20 5.68 -15.25
CA CYS A 73 -15.25 5.95 -16.32
C CYS A 73 -14.96 4.68 -17.12
N HIS A 74 -14.69 3.56 -16.45
CA HIS A 74 -14.44 2.29 -17.09
C HIS A 74 -15.65 1.82 -17.91
N GLU A 75 -16.87 1.89 -17.36
CA GLU A 75 -18.11 1.56 -18.08
C GLU A 75 -18.32 2.39 -19.35
N LYS A 76 -17.85 3.65 -19.34
CA LYS A 76 -17.99 4.59 -20.47
C LYS A 76 -16.78 4.60 -21.42
N GLY A 77 -15.75 3.81 -21.16
CA GLY A 77 -14.49 3.84 -21.92
C GLY A 77 -13.72 5.16 -21.77
N VAL A 78 -13.93 5.90 -20.67
CA VAL A 78 -13.15 7.10 -20.35
C VAL A 78 -11.80 6.68 -19.78
N PRO A 79 -10.67 7.13 -20.35
CA PRO A 79 -9.34 6.70 -19.90
C PRO A 79 -9.06 7.06 -18.44
N ILE A 80 -8.55 6.07 -17.70
CA ILE A 80 -8.03 6.21 -16.35
C ILE A 80 -6.54 5.87 -16.32
N TYR A 81 -5.87 6.15 -15.20
CA TYR A 81 -4.55 5.61 -14.89
C TYR A 81 -4.43 5.36 -13.39
N LEU A 82 -3.49 4.48 -13.02
CA LEU A 82 -3.16 4.18 -11.64
C LEU A 82 -1.94 4.98 -11.20
N TYR A 83 -1.93 5.36 -9.93
CA TYR A 83 -0.77 5.94 -9.27
C TYR A 83 -0.59 5.31 -7.89
N THR A 84 0.60 4.77 -7.62
CA THR A 84 1.01 4.41 -6.26
C THR A 84 2.46 4.84 -6.03
N GLY A 85 2.99 4.65 -4.83
CA GLY A 85 4.32 5.11 -4.50
C GLY A 85 5.02 4.30 -3.42
N ARG A 86 6.33 4.49 -3.35
CA ARG A 86 7.20 3.89 -2.35
C ARG A 86 8.27 4.88 -1.93
N GLY A 87 8.37 5.11 -0.63
CA GLY A 87 9.50 5.79 -0.04
C GLY A 87 10.64 4.80 0.28
N PRO A 88 11.77 4.81 -0.45
CA PRO A 88 12.81 3.80 -0.35
C PRO A 88 13.72 4.01 0.87
N SER A 89 13.49 3.24 1.94
CA SER A 89 14.20 3.39 3.23
C SER A 89 15.21 2.29 3.55
N SER A 90 15.27 1.22 2.75
CA SER A 90 16.12 0.04 2.93
C SER A 90 16.36 -0.65 1.60
N ASP A 91 17.43 -1.43 1.50
CA ASP A 91 17.81 -2.13 0.26
C ASP A 91 16.75 -3.13 -0.21
N THR A 92 16.00 -3.71 0.73
CA THR A 92 14.91 -4.65 0.45
C THR A 92 13.59 -4.22 1.09
N MET A 93 12.49 -4.58 0.44
CA MET A 93 11.14 -4.47 0.96
C MET A 93 10.79 -5.65 1.90
N HIS A 94 9.66 -5.53 2.60
CA HIS A 94 9.10 -6.59 3.44
C HIS A 94 7.67 -6.92 3.00
N VAL A 95 7.10 -8.01 3.50
CA VAL A 95 5.81 -8.53 3.03
C VAL A 95 4.65 -7.53 3.16
N GLY A 96 4.68 -6.66 4.17
CA GLY A 96 3.71 -5.55 4.28
C GLY A 96 3.73 -4.57 3.10
N HIS A 97 4.88 -4.36 2.46
CA HIS A 97 4.97 -3.51 1.27
C HIS A 97 4.43 -4.21 0.01
N MET A 98 4.33 -5.54 0.01
CA MET A 98 3.82 -6.28 -1.15
C MET A 98 2.33 -6.02 -1.39
N ILE A 99 1.56 -5.78 -0.31
CA ILE A 99 0.09 -5.71 -0.38
C ILE A 99 -0.39 -4.62 -1.36
N PRO A 100 0.08 -3.36 -1.27
CA PRO A 100 -0.28 -2.36 -2.28
C PRO A 100 0.15 -2.71 -3.69
N PHE A 101 1.34 -3.29 -3.88
CA PHE A 101 1.85 -3.61 -5.23
C PHE A 101 1.14 -4.79 -5.88
N ILE A 102 0.88 -5.88 -5.14
CA ILE A 102 0.10 -7.03 -5.64
C ILE A 102 -1.30 -6.56 -6.05
N PHE A 103 -1.95 -5.76 -5.20
CA PHE A 103 -3.25 -5.24 -5.53
C PHE A 103 -3.22 -4.27 -6.72
N THR A 104 -2.18 -3.45 -6.85
CA THR A 104 -2.00 -2.57 -8.00
C THR A 104 -1.74 -3.36 -9.30
N CYS A 105 -0.97 -4.46 -9.25
CA CYS A 105 -0.82 -5.38 -10.38
C CYS A 105 -2.19 -5.94 -10.81
N TYR A 106 -3.03 -6.35 -9.86
CA TYR A 106 -4.39 -6.79 -10.12
C TYR A 106 -5.24 -5.69 -10.77
N LEU A 107 -5.25 -4.48 -10.20
CA LEU A 107 -6.00 -3.34 -10.76
C LEU A 107 -5.53 -2.98 -12.17
N GLN A 108 -4.22 -3.01 -12.43
CA GLN A 108 -3.65 -2.72 -13.75
C GLN A 108 -4.19 -3.71 -14.79
N LYS A 109 -4.22 -5.01 -14.45
CA LYS A 109 -4.74 -6.05 -15.35
C LYS A 109 -6.24 -5.89 -15.59
N VAL A 110 -7.00 -5.68 -14.52
CA VAL A 110 -8.46 -5.64 -14.57
C VAL A 110 -8.98 -4.40 -15.31
N PHE A 111 -8.37 -3.23 -15.07
CA PHE A 111 -8.75 -2.00 -15.75
C PHE A 111 -8.04 -1.79 -17.09
N ASN A 112 -7.03 -2.62 -17.41
CA ASN A 112 -6.16 -2.49 -18.57
C ASN A 112 -5.63 -1.05 -18.78
N CYS A 113 -5.04 -0.44 -17.75
CA CYS A 113 -4.70 0.97 -17.79
C CYS A 113 -3.22 1.26 -17.46
N PRO A 114 -2.70 2.44 -17.85
CA PRO A 114 -1.35 2.87 -17.46
C PRO A 114 -1.20 2.99 -15.94
N LEU A 115 0.02 2.76 -15.47
CA LEU A 115 0.42 2.90 -14.07
C LEU A 115 1.67 3.77 -13.97
N VAL A 116 1.66 4.70 -13.02
CA VAL A 116 2.84 5.44 -12.59
C VAL A 116 3.19 5.09 -11.14
N ILE A 117 4.47 4.86 -10.86
CA ILE A 117 4.97 4.51 -9.52
C ILE A 117 6.02 5.53 -9.11
N GLN A 118 5.72 6.30 -8.07
CA GLN A 118 6.64 7.30 -7.52
C GLN A 118 7.62 6.65 -6.53
N LEU A 119 8.91 6.95 -6.68
CA LEU A 119 9.96 6.63 -5.72
C LEU A 119 10.46 7.93 -5.07
N THR A 120 10.03 8.14 -3.82
CA THR A 120 10.24 9.39 -3.08
C THR A 120 11.62 9.43 -2.40
N ASP A 121 12.68 9.42 -3.21
CA ASP A 121 14.05 9.46 -2.72
C ASP A 121 14.40 10.80 -2.05
N ASP A 122 13.84 11.90 -2.54
CA ASP A 122 13.92 13.22 -1.92
C ASP A 122 13.23 13.25 -0.54
N GLU A 123 12.06 12.63 -0.37
CA GLU A 123 11.41 12.46 0.94
C GLU A 123 12.34 11.76 1.92
N LYS A 124 12.94 10.63 1.51
CA LYS A 124 13.82 9.89 2.42
C LYS A 124 15.07 10.66 2.76
N PHE A 125 15.60 11.44 1.82
CA PHE A 125 16.65 12.41 2.11
C PHE A 125 16.21 13.49 3.11
N PHE A 126 14.99 14.04 3.00
CA PHE A 126 14.51 15.07 3.92
C PHE A 126 14.16 14.57 5.33
N TRP A 127 13.73 13.30 5.47
CA TRP A 127 13.26 12.72 6.74
C TRP A 127 14.31 11.88 7.49
N LYS A 128 15.31 11.34 6.80
CA LYS A 128 16.30 10.43 7.39
C LYS A 128 17.69 11.05 7.31
N ALA A 129 18.58 10.60 8.20
CA ALA A 129 20.00 10.91 8.12
C ALA A 129 20.66 10.04 7.02
N LEU A 130 20.34 10.34 5.76
CA LEU A 130 20.88 9.69 4.57
C LEU A 130 21.58 10.73 3.68
N GLU A 131 22.64 10.33 3.01
CA GLU A 131 23.18 11.13 1.91
C GLU A 131 22.26 11.05 0.70
N LEU A 132 22.13 12.14 -0.07
CA LEU A 132 21.28 12.17 -1.26
C LEU A 132 21.65 11.07 -2.27
N LYS A 133 22.96 10.80 -2.45
CA LYS A 133 23.45 9.72 -3.31
C LYS A 133 22.92 8.35 -2.86
N GLN A 134 22.86 8.12 -1.55
CA GLN A 134 22.34 6.89 -0.98
C GLN A 134 20.83 6.77 -1.20
N ALA A 135 20.06 7.83 -0.98
CA ALA A 135 18.62 7.82 -1.22
C ALA A 135 18.27 7.48 -2.68
N ARG A 136 19.00 8.05 -3.64
CA ARG A 136 18.88 7.75 -5.08
C ARG A 136 19.22 6.31 -5.42
N MET A 137 20.27 5.76 -4.80
CA MET A 137 20.64 4.35 -4.97
C MET A 137 19.55 3.41 -4.43
N LEU A 138 19.00 3.71 -3.25
CA LEU A 138 17.91 2.94 -2.64
C LEU A 138 16.64 2.94 -3.51
N ALA A 139 16.32 4.06 -4.16
CA ALA A 139 15.23 4.12 -5.12
C ALA A 139 15.42 3.11 -6.26
N ARG A 140 16.61 3.08 -6.87
CA ARG A 140 16.91 2.11 -7.94
C ARG A 140 16.86 0.65 -7.48
N GLU A 141 17.34 0.34 -6.27
CA GLU A 141 17.21 -1.03 -5.74
C GLU A 141 15.76 -1.42 -5.42
N ASN A 142 14.96 -0.49 -4.89
CA ASN A 142 13.53 -0.72 -4.66
C ASN A 142 12.75 -0.82 -5.99
N ALA A 143 13.21 -0.17 -7.07
CA ALA A 143 12.64 -0.37 -8.40
C ALA A 143 12.79 -1.82 -8.87
N LYS A 144 13.91 -2.49 -8.56
CA LYS A 144 14.10 -3.93 -8.87
C LYS A 144 13.10 -4.81 -8.13
N ASP A 145 12.87 -4.54 -6.84
CA ASP A 145 11.83 -5.23 -6.06
C ASP A 145 10.43 -5.02 -6.67
N ILE A 146 10.12 -3.80 -7.10
CA ILE A 146 8.82 -3.46 -7.70
C ILE A 146 8.63 -4.18 -9.04
N ILE A 147 9.64 -4.18 -9.91
CA ILE A 147 9.60 -4.88 -11.21
C ILE A 147 9.38 -6.39 -11.00
N ALA A 148 9.94 -6.97 -9.93
CA ALA A 148 9.79 -8.39 -9.62
C ALA A 148 8.34 -8.83 -9.31
N PHE A 149 7.41 -7.91 -9.02
CA PHE A 149 5.98 -8.21 -8.90
C PHE A 149 5.29 -8.50 -10.25
N GLY A 150 5.97 -8.27 -11.39
CA GLY A 150 5.47 -8.62 -12.72
C GLY A 150 4.57 -7.55 -13.34
N PHE A 151 4.86 -6.27 -13.11
CA PHE A 151 4.20 -5.16 -13.80
C PHE A 151 4.48 -5.20 -15.31
N ASP A 152 3.49 -4.80 -16.12
CA ASP A 152 3.63 -4.72 -17.57
C ASP A 152 4.50 -3.51 -17.95
N ILE A 153 5.66 -3.75 -18.55
CA ILE A 153 6.60 -2.70 -18.97
C ILE A 153 5.98 -1.78 -20.04
N THR A 154 5.02 -2.23 -20.83
CA THR A 154 4.38 -1.36 -21.83
C THR A 154 3.42 -0.35 -21.20
N LYS A 155 2.96 -0.61 -19.97
CA LYS A 155 1.94 0.17 -19.25
C LYS A 155 2.44 0.81 -17.97
N THR A 156 3.66 0.51 -17.52
CA THR A 156 4.16 0.93 -16.20
C THR A 156 5.36 1.85 -16.31
N PHE A 157 5.26 3.03 -15.69
CA PHE A 157 6.37 3.95 -15.54
C PHE A 157 6.75 4.08 -14.07
N ILE A 158 7.99 3.76 -13.74
CA ILE A 158 8.54 3.96 -12.39
C ILE A 158 9.42 5.20 -12.45
N PHE A 159 9.31 6.12 -11.51
CA PHE A 159 10.15 7.31 -11.53
C PHE A 159 10.68 7.66 -10.15
N GLN A 160 11.91 8.16 -10.14
CA GLN A 160 12.55 8.74 -8.98
C GLN A 160 12.27 10.24 -8.98
N ASP A 161 11.87 10.79 -7.84
CA ASP A 161 11.50 12.20 -7.75
C ASP A 161 12.65 13.10 -8.18
N THR A 162 13.87 12.87 -7.69
CA THR A 162 15.02 13.71 -8.06
C THR A 162 15.42 13.65 -9.54
N GLU A 163 14.90 12.70 -10.33
CA GLU A 163 15.10 12.62 -11.79
C GLU A 163 13.93 13.19 -12.59
N TYR A 164 12.70 12.93 -12.15
CA TYR A 164 11.49 13.29 -12.91
C TYR A 164 10.88 14.64 -12.49
N ILE A 165 11.38 15.26 -11.42
CA ILE A 165 10.82 16.50 -10.84
C ILE A 165 10.64 17.62 -11.87
N LYS A 166 11.52 17.71 -12.88
CA LYS A 166 11.43 18.73 -13.94
C LYS A 166 10.10 18.66 -14.70
N GLU A 167 9.61 17.46 -14.98
CA GLU A 167 8.36 17.26 -15.73
C GLU A 167 7.13 17.58 -14.87
N MET A 168 7.22 17.40 -13.55
CA MET A 168 6.13 17.67 -12.60
C MET A 168 6.14 19.10 -12.04
N TYR A 169 7.21 19.86 -12.28
CA TYR A 169 7.50 21.10 -11.54
C TYR A 169 6.39 22.15 -11.64
N LEU A 170 5.74 22.28 -12.81
CA LEU A 170 4.63 23.23 -12.99
C LEU A 170 3.45 22.90 -12.07
N ASN A 171 3.07 21.62 -11.98
CA ASN A 171 2.02 21.18 -11.05
C ASN A 171 2.45 21.35 -9.60
N ILE A 172 3.70 21.06 -9.27
CA ILE A 172 4.24 21.30 -7.92
C ILE A 172 4.09 22.78 -7.54
N CYS A 173 4.46 23.72 -8.42
CA CYS A 173 4.27 25.15 -8.20
C CYS A 173 2.80 25.54 -7.99
N GLU A 174 1.89 25.04 -8.83
CA GLU A 174 0.46 25.32 -8.73
C GLU A 174 -0.13 24.81 -7.40
N ILE A 175 0.32 23.65 -6.91
CA ILE A 175 -0.08 23.08 -5.62
C ILE A 175 0.52 23.91 -4.48
N GLN A 176 1.82 24.21 -4.51
CA GLN A 176 2.50 24.99 -3.47
C GLN A 176 1.90 26.40 -3.30
N LYS A 177 1.44 27.02 -4.39
CA LYS A 177 0.72 28.30 -4.34
C LYS A 177 -0.61 28.22 -3.57
N ARG A 178 -1.26 27.05 -3.55
CA ARG A 178 -2.63 26.82 -3.05
C ARG A 178 -2.69 26.15 -1.69
N VAL A 179 -1.58 25.59 -1.22
CA VAL A 179 -1.43 24.95 0.08
C VAL A 179 -0.67 25.89 1.01
N THR A 180 -1.34 26.37 2.06
CA THR A 180 -0.71 27.26 3.03
C THR A 180 0.12 26.48 4.05
N PHE A 181 1.09 27.15 4.69
CA PHE A 181 1.81 26.53 5.80
C PHE A 181 0.87 26.09 6.93
N SER A 182 -0.14 26.90 7.27
CA SER A 182 -1.17 26.55 8.26
C SER A 182 -1.87 25.22 7.93
N SER A 183 -2.18 25.00 6.64
CA SER A 183 -2.77 23.75 6.16
C SER A 183 -1.87 22.54 6.43
N VAL A 184 -0.58 22.62 6.06
CA VAL A 184 0.35 21.48 6.30
C VAL A 184 0.69 21.29 7.77
N LYS A 185 0.68 22.33 8.61
CA LYS A 185 0.76 22.18 10.08
C LYS A 185 -0.42 21.36 10.60
N SER A 186 -1.63 21.69 10.16
CA SER A 186 -2.84 20.99 10.60
C SER A 186 -2.91 19.54 10.09
N ILE A 187 -2.43 19.27 8.88
CA ILE A 187 -2.56 17.95 8.24
C ILE A 187 -1.41 17.01 8.66
N PHE A 188 -0.17 17.51 8.68
CA PHE A 188 1.03 16.69 8.87
C PHE A 188 1.77 16.94 10.19
N GLY A 189 1.27 17.86 11.03
CA GLY A 189 1.88 18.17 12.32
C GLY A 189 3.21 18.92 12.23
N PHE A 190 3.48 19.60 11.11
CA PHE A 190 4.70 20.37 10.94
C PHE A 190 4.75 21.59 11.89
N THR A 191 5.97 22.01 12.21
CA THR A 191 6.27 23.15 13.08
C THR A 191 7.18 24.13 12.36
N ASP A 192 7.36 25.32 12.94
CA ASP A 192 8.19 26.38 12.36
C ASP A 192 9.69 25.99 12.32
N SER A 193 10.08 24.93 13.05
CA SER A 193 11.42 24.31 13.03
C SER A 193 11.55 23.19 12.00
N THR A 194 10.47 22.82 11.30
CA THR A 194 10.51 21.80 10.24
C THR A 194 11.22 22.35 9.01
N SER A 195 12.09 21.58 8.38
CA SER A 195 12.85 22.04 7.20
C SER A 195 11.94 22.38 6.02
N CYS A 196 12.35 23.36 5.20
CA CYS A 196 11.57 23.79 4.03
C CYS A 196 11.30 22.64 3.04
N GLY A 197 12.23 21.70 2.88
CA GLY A 197 12.03 20.50 2.06
C GLY A 197 10.87 19.63 2.55
N ARG A 198 10.78 19.38 3.87
CA ARG A 198 9.66 18.61 4.45
C ARG A 198 8.33 19.35 4.34
N ILE A 199 8.32 20.66 4.53
CA ILE A 199 7.13 21.52 4.39
C ILE A 199 6.62 21.52 2.95
N ALA A 200 7.51 21.53 1.97
CA ALA A 200 7.19 21.60 0.54
C ALA A 200 6.86 20.23 -0.09
N PHE A 201 7.35 19.13 0.50
CA PHE A 201 7.21 17.77 -0.02
C PHE A 201 5.77 17.30 -0.29
N PRO A 202 4.73 17.66 0.50
CA PRO A 202 3.36 17.25 0.18
C PRO A 202 2.91 17.62 -1.24
N ALA A 203 3.43 18.70 -1.83
CA ALA A 203 3.15 19.05 -3.21
C ALA A 203 3.79 18.09 -4.24
N ILE A 204 4.96 17.53 -3.91
CA ILE A 204 5.67 16.55 -4.74
C ILE A 204 4.89 15.23 -4.77
N GLN A 205 4.38 14.76 -3.64
CA GLN A 205 3.55 13.55 -3.59
C GLN A 205 2.15 13.74 -4.21
N ALA A 206 1.64 14.98 -4.21
CA ALA A 206 0.36 15.32 -4.81
C ALA A 206 0.42 15.38 -6.35
N ALA A 207 1.51 15.92 -6.93
CA ALA A 207 1.62 16.17 -8.37
C ALA A 207 1.39 14.95 -9.28
N PRO A 208 1.82 13.72 -8.94
CA PRO A 208 1.53 12.53 -9.75
C PRO A 208 0.04 12.16 -9.84
N SER A 209 -0.81 12.77 -9.01
CA SER A 209 -2.26 12.59 -9.05
C SER A 209 -2.92 13.26 -10.27
N PHE A 210 -2.17 14.08 -11.01
CA PHE A 210 -2.65 14.79 -12.18
C PHE A 210 -1.96 14.30 -13.46
N SER A 211 -2.75 13.92 -14.47
CA SER A 211 -2.21 13.40 -15.74
C SER A 211 -1.36 14.42 -16.50
N SER A 212 -1.55 15.72 -16.22
CA SER A 212 -0.72 16.82 -16.74
C SER A 212 0.74 16.76 -16.27
N SER A 213 1.05 16.02 -15.20
CA SER A 213 2.43 15.69 -14.79
C SER A 213 3.11 14.69 -15.73
N PHE A 214 2.34 14.02 -16.61
CA PHE A 214 2.79 12.89 -17.42
C PHE A 214 2.38 13.02 -18.89
N VAL A 215 2.32 14.25 -19.43
CA VAL A 215 1.91 14.51 -20.83
C VAL A 215 2.67 13.65 -21.84
N LYS A 216 3.98 13.48 -21.65
CA LYS A 216 4.82 12.67 -22.55
C LYS A 216 4.48 11.17 -22.52
N LEU A 217 3.83 10.69 -21.45
CA LEU A 217 3.51 9.29 -21.23
C LEU A 217 2.05 8.98 -21.56
N LEU A 218 1.14 9.86 -21.13
CA LEU A 218 -0.31 9.67 -21.16
C LEU A 218 -1.01 10.52 -22.25
N GLY A 219 -0.30 11.47 -22.86
CA GLY A 219 -0.85 12.47 -23.78
C GLY A 219 -1.55 13.63 -23.07
N ASP A 220 -2.04 14.59 -23.85
CA ASP A 220 -2.62 15.85 -23.35
C ASP A 220 -4.05 15.73 -22.81
N LYS A 221 -4.72 14.59 -23.02
CA LYS A 221 -6.08 14.38 -22.52
C LYS A 221 -6.05 14.13 -21.03
N GLN A 222 -6.88 14.86 -20.29
CA GLN A 222 -7.06 14.66 -18.86
C GLN A 222 -7.59 13.25 -18.58
N ARG A 223 -7.02 12.57 -17.58
CA ARG A 223 -7.40 11.20 -17.19
C ARG A 223 -7.73 11.15 -15.70
N TYR A 224 -8.71 10.32 -15.33
CA TYR A 224 -8.97 10.07 -13.91
C TYR A 224 -7.86 9.21 -13.31
N CYS A 225 -7.39 9.59 -12.13
CA CYS A 225 -6.36 8.87 -11.37
C CYS A 225 -7.02 8.03 -10.27
N LEU A 226 -6.65 6.74 -10.15
CA LEU A 226 -6.98 5.90 -9.00
C LEU A 226 -5.71 5.58 -8.22
N ILE A 227 -5.73 5.86 -6.91
CA ILE A 227 -4.59 5.69 -6.01
C ILE A 227 -4.85 4.54 -5.01
N PRO A 228 -4.29 3.35 -5.24
CA PRO A 228 -4.21 2.30 -4.23
C PRO A 228 -3.09 2.59 -3.23
N CYS A 229 -3.45 2.74 -1.95
CA CYS A 229 -2.50 3.00 -0.87
C CYS A 229 -2.99 2.45 0.47
N ALA A 230 -2.11 2.46 1.48
CA ALA A 230 -2.57 2.30 2.86
C ALA A 230 -3.25 3.59 3.34
N ILE A 231 -4.17 3.46 4.29
CA ILE A 231 -4.96 4.60 4.79
C ILE A 231 -4.10 5.72 5.42
N ASP A 232 -2.88 5.43 5.88
CA ASP A 232 -1.95 6.45 6.38
C ASP A 232 -1.53 7.50 5.34
N GLN A 233 -1.71 7.22 4.04
CA GLN A 233 -1.40 8.15 2.95
C GLN A 233 -2.56 9.09 2.60
N ASP A 234 -3.79 8.84 3.07
CA ASP A 234 -4.97 9.67 2.77
C ASP A 234 -4.75 11.16 3.08
N PRO A 235 -4.02 11.60 4.12
CA PRO A 235 -3.77 13.03 4.37
C PRO A 235 -3.14 13.77 3.18
N TYR A 236 -2.21 13.15 2.44
CA TYR A 236 -1.65 13.74 1.22
C TYR A 236 -2.70 13.94 0.14
N PHE A 237 -3.57 12.95 -0.05
CA PHE A 237 -4.52 12.93 -1.15
C PHE A 237 -5.81 13.66 -0.82
N ARG A 238 -6.18 13.77 0.46
CA ARG A 238 -7.21 14.70 0.92
C ARG A 238 -6.82 16.14 0.58
N MET A 239 -5.59 16.54 0.92
CA MET A 239 -5.03 17.83 0.51
C MET A 239 -5.04 17.98 -1.03
N THR A 240 -4.63 16.93 -1.76
CA THR A 240 -4.62 16.92 -3.22
C THR A 240 -6.01 17.14 -3.82
N ARG A 241 -7.04 16.49 -3.27
CA ARG A 241 -8.44 16.64 -3.70
C ARG A 241 -9.01 18.03 -3.45
N ASP A 242 -8.52 18.73 -2.44
CA ASP A 242 -8.92 20.12 -2.13
C ASP A 242 -8.24 21.16 -3.04
N VAL A 243 -7.06 20.85 -3.59
CA VAL A 243 -6.38 21.72 -4.56
C VAL A 243 -6.82 21.47 -5.99
N ALA A 244 -7.19 20.23 -6.36
CA ALA A 244 -7.45 19.84 -7.74
C ALA A 244 -8.45 20.76 -8.49
N PRO A 245 -9.66 21.08 -7.96
CA PRO A 245 -10.60 21.95 -8.67
C PRO A 245 -10.07 23.36 -8.89
N ARG A 246 -9.22 23.87 -7.97
CA ARG A 246 -8.59 25.20 -8.08
C ARG A 246 -7.46 25.24 -9.12
N MET A 247 -7.05 24.09 -9.63
CA MET A 247 -6.09 23.92 -10.73
C MET A 247 -6.78 23.49 -12.03
N ASN A 248 -8.12 23.40 -12.05
CA ASN A 248 -8.89 22.78 -13.14
C ASN A 248 -8.49 21.32 -13.40
N GLU A 249 -8.06 20.64 -12.33
CA GLU A 249 -7.67 19.22 -12.36
C GLU A 249 -8.76 18.32 -11.79
N LEU A 250 -8.80 17.07 -12.25
CA LEU A 250 -9.70 16.05 -11.70
C LEU A 250 -9.24 15.64 -10.30
N LYS A 251 -10.20 15.45 -9.40
CA LYS A 251 -9.90 14.89 -8.07
C LYS A 251 -9.45 13.43 -8.24
N PRO A 252 -8.31 13.00 -7.67
CA PRO A 252 -7.94 11.60 -7.67
C PRO A 252 -8.92 10.79 -6.82
N ALA A 253 -9.26 9.59 -7.30
CA ALA A 253 -9.94 8.56 -6.54
C ALA A 253 -8.94 7.79 -5.68
N LEU A 254 -9.40 7.22 -4.58
CA LEU A 254 -8.57 6.49 -3.63
C LEU A 254 -9.20 5.16 -3.25
N ILE A 255 -8.36 4.18 -2.96
CA ILE A 255 -8.76 2.91 -2.37
C ILE A 255 -7.73 2.51 -1.29
N HIS A 256 -8.21 2.32 -0.06
CA HIS A 256 -7.35 2.22 1.12
C HIS A 256 -7.31 0.81 1.69
N CYS A 257 -6.11 0.29 1.91
CA CYS A 257 -5.91 -0.95 2.65
C CYS A 257 -5.67 -0.72 4.14
N LYS A 258 -6.02 -1.76 4.92
CA LYS A 258 -5.59 -1.93 6.31
C LYS A 258 -4.07 -2.10 6.39
N PHE A 259 -3.52 -1.84 7.57
CA PHE A 259 -2.13 -2.14 7.85
C PHE A 259 -1.94 -3.65 8.04
N VAL A 260 -0.78 -4.16 7.62
CA VAL A 260 -0.34 -5.50 7.97
C VAL A 260 0.45 -5.41 9.27
N SER A 261 0.05 -6.19 10.27
CA SER A 261 0.68 -6.15 11.59
C SER A 261 2.10 -6.70 11.55
N GLY A 262 2.94 -6.20 12.45
CA GLY A 262 4.27 -6.75 12.72
C GLY A 262 4.17 -8.12 13.38
N LEU A 263 5.27 -8.86 13.37
CA LEU A 263 5.32 -10.22 13.92
C LEU A 263 5.02 -10.28 15.43
N GLN A 264 5.13 -9.16 16.14
CA GLN A 264 4.83 -9.04 17.57
C GLN A 264 3.33 -8.85 17.88
N GLY A 265 2.47 -8.60 16.87
CA GLY A 265 1.02 -8.48 17.05
C GLY A 265 0.41 -7.21 16.46
N ALA A 266 -0.92 -7.09 16.58
CA ALA A 266 -1.76 -6.05 15.95
C ALA A 266 -1.42 -4.60 16.33
N SER A 267 -0.76 -4.38 17.47
CA SER A 267 -0.31 -3.05 17.91
C SER A 267 1.05 -2.64 17.34
N SER A 268 1.80 -3.55 16.69
CA SER A 268 3.07 -3.23 16.05
C SER A 268 2.91 -3.19 14.52
N LYS A 269 3.59 -2.25 13.85
CA LYS A 269 3.72 -2.22 12.39
C LYS A 269 5.02 -2.92 11.98
N MET A 270 5.04 -3.58 10.83
CA MET A 270 6.30 -4.00 10.22
C MET A 270 7.19 -2.78 9.97
N SER A 271 8.45 -2.87 10.39
CA SER A 271 9.44 -1.85 10.12
C SER A 271 10.72 -2.45 9.57
N SER A 272 11.20 -1.89 8.46
CA SER A 272 12.53 -2.22 7.93
C SER A 272 13.66 -1.95 8.93
N SER A 273 13.45 -1.09 9.94
CA SER A 273 14.46 -0.79 10.96
C SER A 273 14.48 -1.77 12.14
N ILE A 274 13.50 -2.67 12.24
CA ILE A 274 13.41 -3.66 13.32
C ILE A 274 13.38 -5.06 12.68
N PRO A 275 14.53 -5.74 12.54
CA PRO A 275 14.65 -6.95 11.73
C PRO A 275 13.71 -8.11 12.13
N ASN A 276 13.38 -8.20 13.42
CA ASN A 276 12.49 -9.23 13.95
C ASN A 276 11.00 -8.85 13.86
N SER A 277 10.66 -7.64 13.40
CA SER A 277 9.27 -7.18 13.25
C SER A 277 8.63 -7.57 11.92
N ALA A 278 9.45 -7.93 10.93
CA ALA A 278 9.02 -8.08 9.54
C ALA A 278 9.66 -9.30 8.86
N ILE A 279 8.95 -9.86 7.89
CA ILE A 279 9.49 -10.84 6.94
C ILE A 279 9.93 -10.06 5.70
N PHE A 280 11.22 -10.12 5.36
CA PHE A 280 11.80 -9.41 4.22
C PHE A 280 11.70 -10.23 2.93
N LEU A 281 11.73 -9.54 1.79
CA LEU A 281 11.68 -10.20 0.48
C LEU A 281 12.95 -10.98 0.14
N ASP A 282 14.06 -10.71 0.84
CA ASP A 282 15.32 -11.44 0.72
C ASP A 282 15.51 -12.52 1.81
N ASP A 283 14.50 -12.74 2.66
CA ASP A 283 14.59 -13.80 3.68
C ASP A 283 14.62 -15.19 3.02
N THR A 284 15.49 -16.05 3.52
CA THR A 284 15.53 -17.46 3.09
C THR A 284 14.33 -18.23 3.66
N PRO A 285 13.93 -19.37 3.05
CA PRO A 285 12.87 -20.22 3.59
C PRO A 285 13.05 -20.56 5.09
N LYS A 286 14.30 -20.75 5.53
CA LYS A 286 14.64 -21.00 6.94
C LYS A 286 14.33 -19.78 7.82
N LYS A 287 14.65 -18.56 7.36
CA LYS A 287 14.35 -17.32 8.09
C LYS A 287 12.84 -17.05 8.13
N ILE A 288 12.13 -17.22 7.02
CA ILE A 288 10.66 -17.08 6.94
C ILE A 288 10.00 -18.00 7.97
N LYS A 289 10.36 -19.30 7.95
CA LYS A 289 9.88 -20.29 8.92
C LYS A 289 10.18 -19.90 10.36
N ALA A 290 11.41 -19.48 10.67
CA ALA A 290 11.78 -19.08 12.02
C ALA A 290 10.98 -17.86 12.51
N LYS A 291 10.80 -16.86 11.65
CA LYS A 291 10.04 -15.64 11.95
C LYS A 291 8.56 -15.90 12.18
N ILE A 292 7.92 -16.73 11.34
CA ILE A 292 6.52 -17.13 11.53
C ILE A 292 6.36 -17.97 12.81
N ASN A 293 7.27 -18.91 13.05
CA ASN A 293 7.24 -19.71 14.29
C ASN A 293 7.36 -18.84 15.55
N GLY A 294 8.14 -17.76 15.49
CA GLY A 294 8.30 -16.79 16.57
C GLY A 294 7.23 -15.70 16.66
N SER A 295 6.25 -15.64 15.74
CA SER A 295 5.21 -14.60 15.76
C SER A 295 4.21 -14.78 16.91
N LYS A 296 3.55 -13.69 17.32
CA LYS A 296 2.45 -13.73 18.29
C LYS A 296 1.36 -14.70 17.80
N SER A 297 0.89 -15.53 18.73
CA SER A 297 -0.20 -16.48 18.49
C SER A 297 -1.41 -16.16 19.37
N GLY A 298 -2.59 -16.45 18.85
CA GLY A 298 -3.86 -16.39 19.57
C GLY A 298 -4.30 -17.73 20.18
N GLY A 299 -3.52 -18.80 20.02
CA GLY A 299 -3.83 -20.10 20.62
C GLY A 299 -3.70 -20.13 22.15
N GLY A 300 -4.25 -21.17 22.77
CA GLY A 300 -4.14 -21.37 24.22
C GLY A 300 -2.70 -21.63 24.66
N GLU A 301 -2.34 -21.23 25.88
CA GLU A 301 -0.98 -21.37 26.43
C GLU A 301 -0.49 -22.83 26.43
N THR A 302 -1.40 -23.77 26.62
CA THR A 302 -1.16 -25.21 26.51
C THR A 302 -2.11 -25.84 25.49
N ARG A 303 -1.74 -27.04 25.01
CA ARG A 303 -2.60 -27.81 24.09
C ARG A 303 -3.95 -28.14 24.71
N GLU A 304 -3.97 -28.44 26.01
CA GLU A 304 -5.18 -28.73 26.76
C GLU A 304 -6.12 -27.52 26.81
N LEU A 305 -5.58 -26.34 27.17
CA LEU A 305 -6.36 -25.10 27.21
C LEU A 305 -6.84 -24.69 25.81
N HIS A 306 -6.01 -24.89 24.78
CA HIS A 306 -6.38 -24.60 23.41
C HIS A 306 -7.53 -25.49 22.92
N ARG A 307 -7.51 -26.79 23.23
CA ARG A 307 -8.62 -27.69 22.89
C ARG A 307 -9.93 -27.36 23.65
N GLN A 308 -9.83 -26.77 24.83
CA GLN A 308 -10.99 -26.41 25.65
C GLN A 308 -11.59 -25.07 25.26
N HIS A 309 -10.75 -24.06 24.99
CA HIS A 309 -11.17 -22.67 24.81
C HIS A 309 -11.00 -22.14 23.38
N GLY A 310 -10.29 -22.88 22.52
CA GLY A 310 -9.98 -22.44 21.16
C GLY A 310 -8.86 -21.42 21.09
N ALA A 311 -8.83 -20.69 19.97
CA ALA A 311 -7.93 -19.56 19.75
C ALA A 311 -8.69 -18.24 19.69
N THR A 312 -8.05 -17.18 20.15
CA THR A 312 -8.43 -15.78 19.93
C THR A 312 -7.86 -15.31 18.59
N ILE A 313 -8.64 -15.48 17.54
CA ILE A 313 -8.22 -15.26 16.14
C ILE A 313 -7.74 -13.83 15.89
N GLU A 314 -8.37 -12.86 16.52
CA GLU A 314 -8.10 -11.42 16.34
C GLU A 314 -6.69 -11.04 16.78
N ASN A 315 -6.04 -11.87 17.61
CA ASN A 315 -4.69 -11.67 18.13
C ASN A 315 -3.63 -12.56 17.46
N ASP A 316 -4.00 -13.40 16.49
CA ASP A 316 -3.10 -14.34 15.84
C ASP A 316 -2.53 -13.79 14.51
N VAL A 317 -1.22 -13.51 14.52
CA VAL A 317 -0.53 -12.94 13.35
C VAL A 317 -0.49 -13.93 12.18
N ALA A 318 -0.43 -15.24 12.44
CA ALA A 318 -0.33 -16.21 11.37
C ALA A 318 -1.67 -16.28 10.60
N TYR A 319 -2.78 -16.33 11.33
CA TYR A 319 -4.11 -16.26 10.73
C TYR A 319 -4.35 -14.92 10.02
N GLU A 320 -3.94 -13.79 10.63
CA GLU A 320 -4.00 -12.49 9.97
C GLU A 320 -3.33 -12.52 8.60
N TYR A 321 -2.10 -13.03 8.50
CA TYR A 321 -1.37 -13.07 7.23
C TYR A 321 -2.04 -14.02 6.23
N LEU A 322 -2.65 -15.13 6.68
CA LEU A 322 -3.46 -15.97 5.80
C LEU A 322 -4.61 -15.19 5.15
N THR A 323 -5.23 -14.24 5.87
CA THR A 323 -6.28 -13.39 5.27
C THR A 323 -5.78 -12.52 4.12
N PHE A 324 -4.48 -12.18 4.09
CA PHE A 324 -3.85 -11.41 3.02
C PHE A 324 -3.36 -12.27 1.86
N PHE A 325 -2.79 -13.46 2.13
CA PHE A 325 -2.02 -14.23 1.15
C PHE A 325 -2.69 -15.52 0.66
N MET A 326 -3.68 -16.06 1.38
CA MET A 326 -4.42 -17.24 0.92
C MET A 326 -5.41 -16.84 -0.18
N GLU A 327 -5.47 -17.54 -1.31
CA GLU A 327 -6.44 -17.25 -2.38
C GLU A 327 -7.81 -17.93 -2.17
N ASP A 328 -7.81 -19.08 -1.50
CA ASP A 328 -9.00 -19.89 -1.24
C ASP A 328 -9.76 -19.41 0.00
N ASP A 329 -10.99 -18.94 -0.21
CA ASP A 329 -11.85 -18.45 0.87
C ASP A 329 -12.48 -19.57 1.70
N ASP A 330 -12.77 -20.72 1.09
CA ASP A 330 -13.39 -21.85 1.78
C ASP A 330 -12.37 -22.48 2.73
N GLU A 331 -11.12 -22.61 2.29
CA GLU A 331 -10.03 -23.07 3.15
C GLU A 331 -9.73 -22.07 4.26
N LEU A 332 -9.74 -20.76 3.98
CA LEU A 332 -9.54 -19.73 5.02
C LEU A 332 -10.64 -19.83 6.09
N LYS A 333 -11.89 -20.03 5.67
CA LYS A 333 -13.03 -20.22 6.57
C LYS A 333 -12.90 -21.50 7.38
N ARG A 334 -12.46 -22.61 6.77
CA ARG A 334 -12.20 -23.87 7.49
C ARG A 334 -11.16 -23.66 8.58
N ILE A 335 -10.04 -23.03 8.26
CA ILE A 335 -8.96 -22.70 9.21
C ILE A 335 -9.50 -21.84 10.35
N HIS A 336 -10.28 -20.80 10.03
CA HIS A 336 -10.92 -19.96 11.02
C HIS A 336 -11.76 -20.78 12.00
N ASP A 337 -12.70 -21.56 11.49
CA ASP A 337 -13.70 -22.28 12.29
C ASP A 337 -13.06 -23.42 13.10
N GLU A 338 -12.04 -24.10 12.57
CA GLU A 338 -11.31 -25.14 13.29
C GLU A 338 -10.34 -24.58 14.33
N TYR A 339 -9.64 -23.49 14.02
CA TYR A 339 -8.69 -22.87 14.95
C TYR A 339 -9.43 -22.21 16.13
N LYS A 340 -10.53 -21.51 15.83
CA LYS A 340 -11.41 -20.91 16.84
C LYS A 340 -12.05 -21.98 17.75
N ALA A 341 -12.30 -23.18 17.23
CA ALA A 341 -12.83 -24.29 18.01
C ALA A 341 -11.75 -25.14 18.72
N GLY A 342 -10.46 -24.80 18.57
CA GLY A 342 -9.36 -25.54 19.21
C GLY A 342 -9.03 -26.89 18.59
N ARG A 343 -9.55 -27.16 17.38
CA ARG A 343 -9.28 -28.39 16.62
C ARG A 343 -7.97 -28.34 15.85
N LEU A 344 -7.62 -27.15 15.34
CA LEU A 344 -6.38 -26.89 14.61
C LEU A 344 -5.38 -26.22 15.55
N GLU A 345 -4.17 -26.76 15.73
CA GLU A 345 -3.17 -26.17 16.63
C GLU A 345 -2.49 -24.94 15.98
N SER A 346 -1.99 -24.00 16.80
CA SER A 346 -1.26 -22.82 16.32
C SER A 346 -0.05 -23.17 15.44
N GLY A 347 0.62 -24.29 15.73
CA GLY A 347 1.73 -24.80 14.91
C GLY A 347 1.30 -25.22 13.51
N GLU A 348 0.07 -25.72 13.36
CA GLU A 348 -0.50 -26.12 12.07
C GLU A 348 -0.89 -24.89 11.25
N VAL A 349 -1.55 -23.90 11.86
CA VAL A 349 -1.85 -22.61 11.21
C VAL A 349 -0.58 -21.93 10.70
N LYS A 350 0.47 -21.89 11.54
CA LYS A 350 1.78 -21.35 11.17
C LYS A 350 2.42 -22.11 10.02
N LYS A 351 2.30 -23.45 10.01
CA LYS A 351 2.81 -24.28 8.92
C LYS A 351 2.10 -23.96 7.60
N ILE A 352 0.77 -23.83 7.61
CA ILE A 352 -0.02 -23.45 6.42
C ILE A 352 0.47 -22.09 5.89
N LEU A 353 0.67 -21.10 6.76
CA LEU A 353 1.21 -19.80 6.35
C LEU A 353 2.61 -19.92 5.75
N ILE A 354 3.50 -20.73 6.35
CA ILE A 354 4.85 -20.97 5.80
C ILE A 354 4.77 -21.56 4.40
N ASP A 355 3.89 -22.54 4.20
CA ASP A 355 3.73 -23.25 2.92
C ASP A 355 3.15 -22.33 1.82
N ILE A 356 2.42 -21.27 2.18
CA ILE A 356 1.89 -20.25 1.25
C ILE A 356 2.90 -19.12 1.01
N LEU A 357 3.45 -18.54 2.07
CA LEU A 357 4.28 -17.35 1.97
C LEU A 357 5.66 -17.64 1.40
N THR A 358 6.23 -18.82 1.70
CA THR A 358 7.57 -19.19 1.23
C THR A 358 7.65 -19.24 -0.30
N PRO A 359 6.75 -19.96 -1.02
CA PRO A 359 6.75 -19.94 -2.49
C PRO A 359 6.54 -18.55 -3.08
N ILE A 360 5.67 -17.73 -2.48
CA ILE A 360 5.43 -16.36 -2.93
C ILE A 360 6.72 -15.54 -2.89
N VAL A 361 7.44 -15.56 -1.76
CA VAL A 361 8.70 -14.82 -1.60
C VAL A 361 9.77 -15.38 -2.53
N GLN A 362 9.89 -16.71 -2.67
CA GLN A 362 10.84 -17.33 -3.57
C GLN A 362 10.59 -16.97 -5.04
N ASN A 363 9.32 -16.90 -5.46
CA ASN A 363 8.97 -16.47 -6.81
C ASN A 363 9.38 -15.02 -7.07
N ILE A 364 9.19 -14.13 -6.09
CA ILE A 364 9.67 -12.73 -6.18
C ILE A 364 11.19 -12.68 -6.24
N GLN A 365 11.90 -13.49 -5.44
CA GLN A 365 13.36 -13.59 -5.49
C GLN A 365 13.85 -14.06 -6.85
N GLN A 366 13.20 -15.06 -7.45
CA GLN A 366 13.50 -15.54 -8.80
C GLN A 366 13.27 -14.45 -9.84
N ASN A 367 12.13 -13.78 -9.80
CA ASN A 367 11.83 -12.66 -10.70
C ASN A 367 12.85 -11.52 -10.53
N ARG A 368 13.19 -11.15 -9.30
CA ARG A 368 14.19 -10.10 -9.00
C ARG A 368 15.57 -10.48 -9.53
N SER A 369 15.95 -11.76 -9.47
CA SER A 369 17.27 -12.23 -9.91
C SER A 369 17.54 -12.04 -11.40
N VAL A 370 16.48 -11.94 -12.21
CA VAL A 370 16.58 -11.68 -13.65
C VAL A 370 16.37 -10.20 -14.02
N VAL A 371 16.07 -9.32 -13.05
CA VAL A 371 15.94 -7.88 -13.30
C VAL A 371 17.32 -7.26 -13.51
N THR A 372 17.60 -6.83 -14.73
CA THR A 372 18.85 -6.13 -15.07
C THR A 372 18.73 -4.63 -14.88
N ASP A 373 19.86 -3.92 -14.86
CA ASP A 373 19.85 -2.45 -14.79
C ASP A 373 19.22 -1.84 -16.04
N GLU A 374 19.35 -2.47 -17.22
CA GLU A 374 18.68 -2.04 -18.45
C GLU A 374 17.16 -2.19 -18.36
N MET A 375 16.66 -3.22 -17.66
CA MET A 375 15.24 -3.35 -17.37
C MET A 375 14.76 -2.20 -16.48
N VAL A 376 15.51 -1.89 -15.41
CA VAL A 376 15.20 -0.73 -14.54
C VAL A 376 15.15 0.55 -15.36
N ASP A 377 16.16 0.79 -16.19
CA ASP A 377 16.22 1.98 -17.05
C ASP A 377 15.06 2.02 -18.04
N ALA A 378 14.64 0.87 -18.59
CA ALA A 378 13.48 0.80 -19.48
C ALA A 378 12.16 1.12 -18.76
N PHE A 379 11.96 0.65 -17.53
CA PHE A 379 10.79 1.03 -16.71
C PHE A 379 10.81 2.52 -16.35
N MET A 380 12.01 3.09 -16.11
CA MET A 380 12.21 4.49 -15.74
C MET A 380 12.36 5.46 -16.92
N ALA A 381 12.41 4.96 -18.15
CA ALA A 381 12.50 5.78 -19.34
C ALA A 381 11.18 6.50 -19.62
N ILE A 382 11.27 7.82 -19.86
CA ILE A 382 10.14 8.63 -20.30
C ILE A 382 9.71 8.17 -21.70
N ARG A 383 8.59 7.45 -21.78
CA ARG A 383 8.04 6.89 -23.02
C ARG A 383 6.53 6.92 -22.98
N LYS A 384 5.91 6.90 -24.16
CA LYS A 384 4.47 6.74 -24.27
C LYS A 384 4.06 5.36 -23.72
N LEU A 385 3.09 5.34 -22.81
CA LEU A 385 2.54 4.10 -22.25
C LEU A 385 1.37 3.62 -23.11
N ASP A 386 1.20 2.31 -23.19
CA ASP A 386 0.01 1.72 -23.79
C ASP A 386 -1.23 2.06 -22.94
N ALA A 387 -2.26 2.54 -23.62
CA ALA A 387 -3.52 2.98 -23.02
C ALA A 387 -4.72 2.15 -23.51
N SER A 388 -4.44 0.96 -24.07
CA SER A 388 -5.36 0.09 -24.80
C SER A 388 -6.75 -0.06 -24.20
#